data_AF-A0A7Y2GQR3-F1
#
_entry.id   AF-A0A7Y2GQR3-F1
#
_cell.length_a   1.000
_cell.length_b   1.000
_cell.length_c   1.000
_cell.angle_alpha   90.00
_cell.angle_beta   90.00
_cell.angle_gamma   90.00
#
_symmetry.space_group_name_H-M   'P 1'
#
loop_
_entity.id
_entity.type
_entity.pdbx_description
1 polymer ?
#
loop_
_entity_poly.entity_id
_entity_poly.type
_entity_poly.pdbx_seq_one_letter_code
_entity_poly.pdbx_strand_id
1 'polypeptide(L)'
;YSSPSFDPNRLADHDSSAALAESEELLAAPGNPRRPAAYADNYFPGSTFKIVTAAAALETDTFDGGSIIVPEAVEYFAPLATRPIRNSGGRACGGTIEDMVSASCNTGFALLAAEYIGPDDMVRTAEAFGFNTEPELDIAGAVAGDFPTDFGERLRAPEGDRPIGVYADSPVLAQAALGQNNVSASALQMAMVAAAVANVGGAVAPHVVSEIRRPDQSVVESIETEVTGRVVEQDVALALQAAMRTAVRDGTARGLQIDGIDVGAKTGTAQLGEDTAGAHAWVIGFAGEPGFAPDIAFAVHVEADSTRPGQSGSRTAVPIARDLLTELYGLS
;
A
#
# COMPACT_ATOMS: atom_id res chain seq x y z
N TYR A 1 -13.80 -2.20 -6.72
CA TYR A 1 -14.46 -1.25 -7.64
C TYR A 1 -13.41 -0.62 -8.55
N SER A 2 -13.73 -0.41 -9.83
CA SER A 2 -12.87 0.28 -10.81
C SER A 2 -13.69 1.36 -11.52
N SER A 3 -13.08 2.51 -11.79
CA SER A 3 -13.70 3.62 -12.52
C SER A 3 -12.74 4.14 -13.60
N PRO A 4 -13.22 4.48 -14.81
CA PRO A 4 -14.62 4.41 -15.26
C PRO A 4 -15.14 2.95 -15.34
N SER A 5 -16.46 2.79 -15.20
CA SER A 5 -17.15 1.49 -15.32
C SER A 5 -18.13 1.53 -16.48
N PHE A 6 -18.78 0.40 -16.76
CA PHE A 6 -19.75 0.24 -17.84
C PHE A 6 -20.94 -0.62 -17.40
N ASP A 7 -22.03 -0.57 -18.16
CA ASP A 7 -23.17 -1.47 -17.97
C ASP A 7 -22.90 -2.81 -18.66
N PRO A 8 -22.71 -3.91 -17.91
CA PRO A 8 -22.41 -5.21 -18.51
C PRO A 8 -23.57 -5.76 -19.36
N ASN A 9 -24.81 -5.28 -19.18
CA ASN A 9 -25.94 -5.73 -20.00
C ASN A 9 -25.75 -5.39 -21.48
N ARG A 10 -24.98 -4.35 -21.81
CA ARG A 10 -24.68 -3.98 -23.20
C ARG A 10 -23.74 -4.96 -23.91
N LEU A 11 -22.99 -5.76 -23.15
CA LEU A 11 -22.15 -6.84 -23.70
C LEU A 11 -22.86 -8.20 -23.72
N ALA A 12 -24.03 -8.30 -23.08
CA ALA A 12 -24.85 -9.50 -23.00
C ALA A 12 -26.03 -9.48 -24.01
N ASP A 13 -25.86 -8.78 -25.13
CA ASP A 13 -26.88 -8.70 -26.17
C ASP A 13 -26.98 -10.01 -26.97
N HIS A 14 -28.18 -10.33 -27.46
CA HIS A 14 -28.41 -11.46 -28.36
C HIS A 14 -27.93 -11.19 -29.79
N ASP A 15 -27.73 -9.93 -30.17
CA ASP A 15 -27.06 -9.52 -31.40
C ASP A 15 -25.54 -9.46 -31.17
N SER A 16 -24.83 -10.47 -31.66
CA SER A 16 -23.38 -10.55 -31.56
C SER A 16 -22.65 -9.36 -32.20
N SER A 17 -23.22 -8.76 -33.25
CA SER A 17 -22.59 -7.62 -33.92
C SER A 17 -22.67 -6.35 -33.07
N ALA A 18 -23.80 -6.14 -32.39
CA ALA A 18 -23.98 -5.04 -31.45
C ALA A 18 -23.06 -5.20 -30.23
N ALA A 19 -22.97 -6.41 -29.64
CA ALA A 19 -22.09 -6.68 -28.51
C ALA A 19 -20.60 -6.49 -28.84
N LEU A 20 -20.17 -6.85 -30.07
CA LEU A 20 -18.81 -6.61 -30.53
C LEU A 20 -18.52 -5.12 -30.72
N ALA A 21 -19.44 -4.37 -31.33
CA ALA A 21 -19.30 -2.92 -31.49
C ALA A 21 -19.20 -2.21 -30.13
N GLU A 22 -20.05 -2.57 -29.16
CA GLU A 22 -19.97 -2.06 -27.78
C GLU A 22 -18.61 -2.37 -27.15
N SER A 23 -18.15 -3.61 -27.29
CA SER A 23 -16.86 -4.05 -26.76
C SER A 23 -15.70 -3.23 -27.33
N GLU A 24 -15.71 -2.92 -28.62
CA GLU A 24 -14.72 -2.07 -29.29
C GLU A 24 -14.79 -0.61 -28.81
N GLU A 25 -16.01 -0.06 -28.68
CA GLU A 25 -16.23 1.29 -28.14
C GLU A 25 -15.68 1.43 -26.72
N LEU A 26 -15.97 0.46 -25.83
CA LEU A 26 -15.47 0.46 -24.47
C LEU A 26 -13.95 0.35 -24.40
N LEU A 27 -13.32 -0.48 -25.25
CA LEU A 27 -11.87 -0.59 -25.31
C LEU A 27 -11.19 0.69 -25.80
N ALA A 28 -11.84 1.43 -26.71
CA ALA A 28 -11.35 2.69 -27.23
C ALA A 28 -11.65 3.90 -26.34
N ALA A 29 -12.58 3.78 -25.39
CA ALA A 29 -12.99 4.87 -24.52
C ALA A 29 -11.87 5.31 -23.54
N PRO A 30 -11.79 6.61 -23.20
CA PRO A 30 -10.81 7.10 -22.23
C PRO A 30 -10.87 6.33 -20.90
N GLY A 31 -9.71 5.93 -20.40
CA GLY A 31 -9.60 5.14 -19.17
C GLY A 31 -9.93 3.66 -19.33
N ASN A 32 -10.38 3.19 -20.50
CA ASN A 32 -10.79 1.80 -20.79
C ASN A 32 -11.69 1.22 -19.68
N PRO A 33 -13.01 1.50 -19.70
CA PRO A 33 -13.93 1.06 -18.64
C PRO A 33 -13.97 -0.44 -18.38
N ARG A 34 -13.46 -1.27 -19.31
CA ARG A 34 -13.37 -2.73 -19.13
C ARG A 34 -12.17 -3.16 -18.28
N ARG A 35 -11.25 -2.24 -17.98
CA ARG A 35 -10.02 -2.53 -17.24
C ARG A 35 -10.35 -2.78 -15.77
N PRO A 36 -10.04 -3.97 -15.22
CA PRO A 36 -10.20 -4.25 -13.80
C PRO A 36 -9.04 -3.69 -12.97
N ALA A 37 -8.83 -2.37 -13.08
CA ALA A 37 -7.66 -1.66 -12.54
C ALA A 37 -7.41 -1.88 -11.04
N ALA A 38 -8.45 -2.24 -10.28
CA ALA A 38 -8.33 -2.53 -8.85
C ALA A 38 -7.41 -3.73 -8.54
N TYR A 39 -7.33 -4.72 -9.44
CA TYR A 39 -6.56 -5.94 -9.21
C TYR A 39 -5.66 -6.34 -10.38
N ALA A 40 -5.88 -5.79 -11.58
CA ALA A 40 -5.17 -6.17 -12.80
C ALA A 40 -4.12 -5.16 -13.30
N ASP A 41 -4.03 -3.99 -12.67
CA ASP A 41 -3.01 -2.99 -12.99
C ASP A 41 -2.13 -2.70 -11.76
N ASN A 42 -0.85 -2.46 -12.02
CA ASN A 42 0.10 -2.01 -11.02
C ASN A 42 0.45 -0.53 -11.19
N TYR A 43 0.60 0.16 -10.07
CA TYR A 43 1.12 1.52 -10.04
C TYR A 43 2.12 1.68 -8.90
N PHE A 44 2.88 2.77 -8.92
CA PHE A 44 3.78 3.09 -7.81
C PHE A 44 2.95 3.34 -6.53
N PRO A 45 3.11 2.54 -5.46
CA PRO A 45 2.34 2.72 -4.23
C PRO A 45 2.77 3.98 -3.46
N GLY A 46 4.01 4.44 -3.67
CA GLY A 46 4.59 5.57 -2.94
C GLY A 46 4.55 5.32 -1.43
N SER A 47 4.27 6.38 -0.66
CA SER A 47 4.36 6.32 0.81
C SER A 47 3.40 5.34 1.52
N THR A 48 2.48 4.68 0.84
CA THR A 48 1.72 3.56 1.44
C THR A 48 2.62 2.34 1.68
N PHE A 49 3.65 2.12 0.84
CA PHE A 49 4.63 1.06 1.00
C PHE A 49 5.48 1.17 2.27
N LYS A 50 5.56 2.37 2.88
CA LYS A 50 6.25 2.57 4.16
C LYS A 50 5.71 1.73 5.29
N ILE A 51 4.48 1.20 5.19
CA ILE A 51 3.96 0.20 6.13
C ILE A 51 4.78 -1.10 6.07
N VAL A 52 5.11 -1.57 4.87
CA VAL A 52 6.00 -2.74 4.66
C VAL A 52 7.41 -2.44 5.16
N THR A 53 7.93 -1.22 4.92
CA THR A 53 9.26 -0.83 5.44
C THR A 53 9.27 -0.68 6.97
N ALA A 54 8.21 -0.14 7.56
CA ALA A 54 8.05 -0.06 9.01
C ALA A 54 7.96 -1.45 9.64
N ALA A 55 7.24 -2.38 8.99
CA ALA A 55 7.19 -3.78 9.39
C ALA A 55 8.59 -4.40 9.41
N ALA A 56 9.36 -4.26 8.33
CA ALA A 56 10.73 -4.77 8.25
C ALA A 56 11.64 -4.18 9.34
N ALA A 57 11.51 -2.88 9.62
CA ALA A 57 12.24 -2.23 10.70
C ALA A 57 11.89 -2.79 12.10
N LEU A 58 10.65 -3.19 12.32
CA LEU A 58 10.16 -3.70 13.60
C LEU A 58 10.42 -5.21 13.77
N GLU A 59 10.48 -5.97 12.68
CA GLU A 59 10.79 -7.41 12.64
C GLU A 59 12.28 -7.72 12.82
N THR A 60 13.16 -6.76 12.56
CA THR A 60 14.60 -7.01 12.66
C THR A 60 15.05 -6.99 14.11
N ASP A 61 15.64 -8.09 14.58
CA ASP A 61 16.28 -8.25 15.91
C ASP A 61 17.47 -7.29 16.15
N THR A 62 17.78 -6.45 15.16
CA THR A 62 18.81 -5.41 15.18
C THR A 62 18.65 -4.42 16.35
N PHE A 63 17.51 -4.38 17.03
CA PHE A 63 17.13 -3.33 17.97
C PHE A 63 16.84 -3.82 19.40
N ASP A 64 17.52 -4.88 19.83
CA ASP A 64 17.44 -5.52 21.17
C ASP A 64 17.11 -4.51 22.31
N GLY A 65 15.82 -4.49 22.71
CA GLY A 65 15.33 -3.80 23.90
C GLY A 65 15.09 -2.29 23.82
N GLY A 66 15.19 -1.63 22.65
CA GLY A 66 14.97 -0.19 22.51
C GLY A 66 14.24 0.25 21.24
N SER A 67 13.37 1.26 21.34
CA SER A 67 12.74 1.88 20.16
C SER A 67 13.78 2.60 19.31
N ILE A 68 13.77 2.37 17.99
CA ILE A 68 14.59 3.13 17.04
C ILE A 68 14.15 4.59 17.08
N ILE A 69 15.09 5.49 17.37
CA ILE A 69 14.91 6.92 17.20
C ILE A 69 15.78 7.37 16.04
N VAL A 70 15.16 7.58 14.88
CA VAL A 70 15.87 8.08 13.71
C VAL A 70 16.08 9.59 13.87
N PRO A 71 17.31 10.11 13.71
CA PRO A 71 17.53 11.55 13.78
C PRO A 71 16.67 12.31 12.77
N GLU A 72 16.15 13.47 13.17
CA GLU A 72 15.46 14.34 12.24
C GLU A 72 16.42 14.85 11.17
N ALA A 73 16.03 14.70 9.91
CA ALA A 73 16.81 15.17 8.78
C ALA A 73 15.92 15.84 7.73
N VAL A 74 16.41 16.90 7.10
CA VAL A 74 15.76 17.55 5.94
C VAL A 74 16.05 16.77 4.65
N GLU A 75 17.27 16.24 4.58
CA GLU A 75 17.82 15.50 3.45
C GLU A 75 18.52 14.24 3.96
N TYR A 76 18.46 13.17 3.18
CA TYR A 76 19.23 11.97 3.41
C TYR A 76 19.98 11.57 2.13
N PHE A 77 21.28 11.35 2.25
CA PHE A 77 22.12 10.80 1.19
C PHE A 77 22.34 9.32 1.47
N ALA A 78 21.65 8.46 0.74
CA ALA A 78 21.94 7.03 0.79
C ALA A 78 23.40 6.78 0.39
N PRO A 79 24.05 5.71 0.91
CA PRO A 79 25.37 5.33 0.47
C PRO A 79 25.45 5.29 -1.07
N LEU A 80 26.50 5.90 -1.63
CA LEU A 80 26.75 6.03 -3.09
C LEU A 80 25.82 7.02 -3.83
N ALA A 81 24.82 7.62 -3.18
CA ALA A 81 23.92 8.56 -3.83
C ALA A 81 24.61 9.91 -4.12
N THR A 82 24.30 10.48 -5.29
CA THR A 82 24.74 11.83 -5.70
C THR A 82 23.64 12.89 -5.54
N ARG A 83 22.41 12.46 -5.24
CA ARG A 83 21.25 13.32 -4.97
C ARG A 83 20.58 12.89 -3.66
N PRO A 84 20.10 13.84 -2.83
CA PRO A 84 19.44 13.49 -1.58
C PRO A 84 17.99 13.08 -1.80
N ILE A 85 17.51 12.20 -0.93
CA ILE A 85 16.08 12.00 -0.68
C ILE A 85 15.60 13.12 0.26
N ARG A 86 14.48 13.75 -0.09
CA ARG A 86 13.90 14.89 0.63
C ARG A 86 12.53 14.54 1.19
N ASN A 87 12.19 15.13 2.34
CA ASN A 87 10.83 15.09 2.83
C ASN A 87 9.93 16.03 2.03
N SER A 88 8.64 15.69 1.95
CA SER A 88 7.63 16.55 1.33
C SER A 88 7.63 17.94 1.99
N GLY A 89 7.63 19.00 1.18
CA GLY A 89 7.69 20.38 1.66
C GLY A 89 9.03 20.80 2.28
N GLY A 90 10.09 19.98 2.20
CA GLY A 90 11.43 20.33 2.66
C GLY A 90 11.60 20.41 4.18
N ARG A 91 10.70 19.80 4.96
CA ARG A 91 10.78 19.78 6.43
C ARG A 91 11.80 18.76 6.95
N ALA A 92 12.32 19.00 8.16
CA ALA A 92 12.99 17.96 8.92
C ALA A 92 11.98 16.90 9.39
N CYS A 93 12.40 15.64 9.44
CA CYS A 93 11.54 14.52 9.82
C CYS A 93 12.40 13.36 10.33
N GLY A 94 11.95 12.71 11.39
CA GLY A 94 12.62 11.62 12.11
C GLY A 94 11.75 11.20 13.30
N GLY A 95 12.36 10.58 14.31
CA GLY A 95 11.68 10.10 15.52
C GLY A 95 11.50 8.59 15.54
N THR A 96 10.49 8.15 16.29
CA THR A 96 10.08 6.75 16.36
C THR A 96 9.48 6.28 15.02
N ILE A 97 9.29 4.96 14.85
CA ILE A 97 8.53 4.43 13.70
C ILE A 97 7.12 5.05 13.65
N GLU A 98 6.46 5.23 14.79
CA GLU A 98 5.15 5.88 14.87
C GLU A 98 5.17 7.31 14.36
N ASP A 99 6.14 8.12 14.79
CA ASP A 99 6.33 9.50 14.31
C ASP A 99 6.54 9.52 12.79
N MET A 100 7.39 8.61 12.29
CA MET A 100 7.73 8.55 10.88
C MET A 100 6.59 8.04 10.00
N VAL A 101 5.78 7.08 10.46
CA VAL A 101 4.56 6.63 9.76
C VAL A 101 3.54 7.78 9.70
N SER A 102 3.28 8.42 10.83
CA SER A 102 2.31 9.52 10.98
C SER A 102 2.67 10.73 10.12
N ALA A 103 3.93 11.18 10.22
CA ALA A 103 4.45 12.27 9.42
C ALA A 103 4.87 11.83 8.01
N SER A 104 4.88 10.55 7.68
CA SER A 104 5.30 10.02 6.38
C SER A 104 6.74 10.45 5.99
N CYS A 105 7.72 10.33 6.89
CA CYS A 105 9.11 10.79 6.71
C CYS A 105 9.86 10.02 5.60
N ASN A 106 10.21 10.66 4.49
CA ASN A 106 11.02 10.02 3.44
C ASN A 106 12.45 9.73 3.89
N THR A 107 13.09 10.71 4.54
CA THR A 107 14.50 10.61 4.94
C THR A 107 14.73 9.45 5.91
N GLY A 108 13.86 9.30 6.90
CA GLY A 108 13.99 8.25 7.91
C GLY A 108 13.77 6.84 7.36
N PHE A 109 12.71 6.61 6.58
CA PHE A 109 12.48 5.29 5.96
C PHE A 109 13.58 4.90 4.96
N ALA A 110 14.10 5.87 4.20
CA ALA A 110 15.22 5.63 3.30
C ALA A 110 16.51 5.26 4.05
N LEU A 111 16.75 5.90 5.19
CA LEU A 111 17.88 5.59 6.08
C LEU A 111 17.74 4.20 6.69
N LEU A 112 16.57 3.86 7.22
CA LEU A 112 16.29 2.54 7.78
C LEU A 112 16.58 1.44 6.76
N ALA A 113 16.03 1.55 5.56
CA ALA A 113 16.21 0.55 4.52
C ALA A 113 17.68 0.38 4.11
N ALA A 114 18.39 1.48 3.85
CA ALA A 114 19.74 1.40 3.30
C ALA A 114 20.84 1.09 4.34
N GLU A 115 20.61 1.38 5.63
CA GLU A 115 21.65 1.26 6.66
C GLU A 115 21.32 0.31 7.82
N TYR A 116 20.05 -0.06 8.02
CA TYR A 116 19.62 -0.85 9.18
C TYR A 116 18.86 -2.13 8.84
N ILE A 117 18.08 -2.15 7.77
CA ILE A 117 17.31 -3.31 7.32
C ILE A 117 18.07 -4.08 6.24
N GLY A 118 18.51 -3.37 5.19
CA GLY A 118 19.22 -3.98 4.07
C GLY A 118 18.31 -4.68 3.06
N PRO A 119 18.89 -5.17 1.96
CA PRO A 119 18.13 -5.73 0.83
C PRO A 119 17.38 -7.01 1.22
N ASP A 120 18.06 -7.96 1.88
CA ASP A 120 17.51 -9.28 2.18
C ASP A 120 16.24 -9.19 3.03
N ASP A 121 16.25 -8.38 4.09
CA ASP A 121 15.09 -8.21 4.99
C ASP A 121 13.98 -7.39 4.37
N MET A 122 14.30 -6.41 3.51
CA MET A 122 13.31 -5.68 2.74
C MET A 122 12.59 -6.58 1.73
N VAL A 123 13.33 -7.44 1.02
CA VAL A 123 12.78 -8.42 0.06
C VAL A 123 11.91 -9.42 0.81
N ARG A 124 12.44 -10.06 1.85
CA ARG A 124 11.73 -11.03 2.67
C ARG A 124 10.42 -10.47 3.22
N THR A 125 10.45 -9.23 3.73
CA THR A 125 9.25 -8.59 4.27
C THR A 125 8.25 -8.25 3.17
N ALA A 126 8.69 -7.69 2.04
CA ALA A 126 7.80 -7.41 0.92
C ALA A 126 7.11 -8.68 0.39
N GLU A 127 7.85 -9.77 0.24
CA GLU A 127 7.31 -11.06 -0.19
C GLU A 127 6.35 -11.66 0.86
N ALA A 128 6.64 -11.50 2.16
CA ALA A 128 5.70 -11.90 3.21
C ALA A 128 4.36 -11.14 3.12
N PHE A 129 4.38 -9.87 2.69
CA PHE A 129 3.18 -9.09 2.41
C PHE A 129 2.51 -9.43 1.06
N GLY A 130 3.06 -10.37 0.28
CA GLY A 130 2.51 -10.86 -0.98
C GLY A 130 3.08 -10.21 -2.24
N PHE A 131 4.08 -9.32 -2.14
CA PHE A 131 4.78 -8.84 -3.34
C PHE A 131 5.51 -10.00 -4.05
N ASN A 132 5.73 -9.86 -5.35
CA ASN A 132 6.35 -10.86 -6.24
C ASN A 132 5.55 -12.17 -6.41
N THR A 133 4.35 -12.25 -5.85
CA THR A 133 3.44 -13.39 -5.98
C THR A 133 2.08 -12.93 -6.50
N GLU A 134 1.53 -13.61 -7.49
CA GLU A 134 0.17 -13.32 -7.96
C GLU A 134 -0.82 -13.73 -6.86
N PRO A 135 -1.71 -12.83 -6.40
CA PRO A 135 -2.64 -13.18 -5.34
C PRO A 135 -3.66 -14.20 -5.85
N GLU A 136 -3.95 -15.21 -5.03
CA GLU A 136 -4.95 -16.23 -5.32
C GLU A 136 -6.37 -15.65 -5.21
N LEU A 137 -6.79 -14.92 -6.25
CA LEU A 137 -8.11 -14.35 -6.37
C LEU A 137 -9.01 -15.29 -7.19
N ASP A 138 -10.22 -15.55 -6.71
CA ASP A 138 -11.22 -16.43 -7.35
C ASP A 138 -11.87 -15.83 -8.62
N ILE A 139 -11.32 -14.73 -9.13
CA ILE A 139 -11.60 -14.16 -10.44
C ILE A 139 -10.29 -13.93 -11.22
N ALA A 140 -10.34 -14.12 -12.54
CA ALA A 140 -9.15 -14.07 -13.37
C ALA A 140 -8.58 -12.66 -13.54
N GLY A 141 -7.25 -12.59 -13.70
CA GLY A 141 -6.54 -11.39 -14.12
C GLY A 141 -5.96 -10.55 -12.99
N ALA A 142 -5.86 -11.08 -11.77
CA ALA A 142 -5.04 -10.46 -10.75
C ALA A 142 -3.57 -10.45 -11.17
N VAL A 143 -2.85 -9.38 -10.82
CA VAL A 143 -1.42 -9.25 -11.11
C VAL A 143 -0.64 -9.17 -9.80
N ALA A 144 0.54 -9.78 -9.79
CA ALA A 144 1.50 -9.66 -8.70
C ALA A 144 1.99 -8.21 -8.57
N GLY A 145 2.10 -7.69 -7.34
CA GLY A 145 2.96 -6.53 -7.10
C GLY A 145 4.43 -6.87 -7.34
N ASP A 146 5.27 -5.88 -7.59
CA ASP A 146 6.71 -6.05 -7.81
C ASP A 146 7.50 -5.31 -6.73
N PHE A 147 8.46 -6.02 -6.13
CA PHE A 147 9.51 -5.44 -5.30
C PHE A 147 10.87 -5.97 -5.78
N PRO A 148 11.84 -5.08 -6.09
CA PRO A 148 13.14 -5.51 -6.59
C PRO A 148 13.85 -6.47 -5.64
N THR A 149 14.39 -7.56 -6.18
CA THR A 149 15.09 -8.60 -5.40
C THR A 149 16.61 -8.58 -5.57
N ASP A 150 17.12 -7.85 -6.55
CA ASP A 150 18.55 -7.67 -6.79
C ASP A 150 18.95 -6.21 -6.55
N PHE A 151 19.85 -6.01 -5.58
CA PHE A 151 20.44 -4.70 -5.24
C PHE A 151 21.96 -4.68 -5.45
N GLY A 152 22.46 -5.62 -6.27
CA GLY A 152 23.86 -5.75 -6.61
C GLY A 152 24.73 -6.28 -5.48
N GLU A 153 26.04 -6.34 -5.75
CA GLU A 153 27.00 -6.88 -4.80
C GLU A 153 27.22 -5.98 -3.58
N ARG A 154 27.57 -6.60 -2.45
CA ARG A 154 27.98 -5.87 -1.26
C ARG A 154 29.40 -5.33 -1.43
N LEU A 155 29.52 -4.02 -1.61
CA LEU A 155 30.78 -3.30 -1.83
C LEU A 155 31.55 -3.03 -0.54
N ARG A 156 30.86 -2.88 0.58
CA ARG A 156 31.46 -2.67 1.91
C ARG A 156 30.76 -3.50 2.96
N ALA A 157 31.53 -4.07 3.88
CA ALA A 157 31.00 -4.76 5.06
C ALA A 157 30.31 -3.76 6.02
N PRO A 158 29.44 -4.25 6.93
CA PRO A 158 28.94 -3.44 8.05
C PRO A 158 30.08 -2.76 8.82
N GLU A 159 29.86 -1.53 9.29
CA GLU A 159 30.87 -0.71 9.97
C GLU A 159 30.25 0.15 11.08
N GLY A 160 30.88 0.15 12.26
CA GLY A 160 30.42 0.91 13.43
C GLY A 160 29.03 0.49 13.88
N ASP A 161 28.15 1.46 14.09
CA ASP A 161 26.77 1.26 14.53
C ASP A 161 25.81 0.91 13.38
N ARG A 162 26.32 0.74 12.16
CA ARG A 162 25.52 0.38 10.97
C ARG A 162 25.57 -1.13 10.76
N PRO A 163 24.49 -1.86 11.04
CA PRO A 163 24.46 -3.32 10.98
C PRO A 163 24.45 -3.84 9.54
N ILE A 164 24.14 -2.99 8.56
CA ILE A 164 24.06 -3.33 7.14
C ILE A 164 25.27 -2.78 6.38
N GLY A 165 25.83 -3.60 5.49
CA GLY A 165 26.89 -3.19 4.58
C GLY A 165 26.38 -2.33 3.42
N VAL A 166 27.28 -1.72 2.65
CA VAL A 166 26.89 -0.92 1.48
C VAL A 166 26.81 -1.80 0.25
N TYR A 167 25.65 -1.82 -0.39
CA TYR A 167 25.37 -2.51 -1.65
C TYR A 167 25.50 -1.58 -2.84
N ALA A 168 25.81 -2.12 -4.03
CA ALA A 168 25.97 -1.35 -5.26
C ALA A 168 24.74 -0.45 -5.54
N ASP A 169 23.54 -0.98 -5.29
CA ASP A 169 22.28 -0.27 -5.50
C ASP A 169 21.63 0.20 -4.18
N SER A 170 22.43 0.57 -3.18
CA SER A 170 21.93 1.20 -1.95
C SER A 170 21.02 2.44 -2.21
N PRO A 171 21.28 3.31 -3.21
CA PRO A 171 20.35 4.39 -3.56
C PRO A 171 19.01 3.91 -4.12
N VAL A 172 18.98 2.73 -4.77
CA VAL A 172 17.75 2.12 -5.27
C VAL A 172 16.95 1.53 -4.11
N LEU A 173 17.60 0.80 -3.20
CA LEU A 173 16.98 0.27 -1.98
C LEU A 173 16.32 1.39 -1.15
N ALA A 174 17.03 2.50 -0.97
CA ALA A 174 16.51 3.68 -0.28
C ALA A 174 15.24 4.27 -0.92
N GLN A 175 15.11 4.19 -2.24
CA GLN A 175 13.91 4.65 -2.97
C GLN A 175 12.80 3.59 -2.98
N ALA A 176 13.15 2.32 -3.12
CA ALA A 176 12.21 1.21 -3.09
C ALA A 176 11.45 1.15 -1.75
N ALA A 177 12.14 1.41 -0.63
CA ALA A 177 11.53 1.57 0.69
C ALA A 177 10.50 2.71 0.82
N LEU A 178 10.43 3.60 -0.16
CA LEU A 178 9.43 4.65 -0.23
C LEU A 178 8.30 4.33 -1.21
N GLY A 179 8.26 3.11 -1.75
CA GLY A 179 7.32 2.68 -2.80
C GLY A 179 7.59 3.35 -4.15
N GLN A 180 8.86 3.63 -4.46
CA GLN A 180 9.31 4.27 -5.71
C GLN A 180 10.34 3.39 -6.45
N ASN A 181 10.91 3.92 -7.53
CA ASN A 181 11.78 3.22 -8.47
C ASN A 181 11.05 2.08 -9.18
N ASN A 182 11.36 0.82 -8.87
CA ASN A 182 10.78 -0.36 -9.52
C ASN A 182 9.73 -1.04 -8.62
N VAL A 183 9.27 -0.41 -7.54
CA VAL A 183 8.20 -0.97 -6.70
C VAL A 183 6.84 -0.67 -7.33
N SER A 184 6.02 -1.69 -7.56
CA SER A 184 4.68 -1.51 -8.11
C SER A 184 3.66 -2.40 -7.41
N ALA A 185 2.41 -1.95 -7.31
CA ALA A 185 1.35 -2.70 -6.66
C ALA A 185 -0.01 -2.36 -7.24
N SER A 186 -0.91 -3.35 -7.26
CA SER A 186 -2.32 -3.16 -7.50
C SER A 186 -3.02 -2.61 -6.26
N ALA A 187 -4.23 -2.07 -6.43
CA ALA A 187 -5.01 -1.65 -5.26
C ALA A 187 -5.36 -2.84 -4.36
N LEU A 188 -5.60 -4.02 -4.94
CA LEU A 188 -5.79 -5.27 -4.21
C LEU A 188 -4.55 -5.62 -3.35
N GLN A 189 -3.35 -5.62 -3.93
CA GLN A 189 -2.11 -5.89 -3.20
C GLN A 189 -1.96 -4.95 -1.99
N MET A 190 -2.24 -3.66 -2.19
CA MET A 190 -2.14 -2.67 -1.11
C MET A 190 -3.28 -2.76 -0.08
N ALA A 191 -4.45 -3.29 -0.46
CA ALA A 191 -5.51 -3.64 0.48
C ALA A 191 -5.14 -4.87 1.32
N MET A 192 -4.46 -5.86 0.73
CA MET A 192 -3.92 -7.03 1.44
C MET A 192 -2.86 -6.62 2.47
N VAL A 193 -2.00 -5.63 2.15
CA VAL A 193 -1.07 -5.04 3.14
C VAL A 193 -1.83 -4.48 4.34
N ALA A 194 -2.89 -3.70 4.10
CA ALA A 194 -3.71 -3.15 5.18
C ALA A 194 -4.45 -4.25 5.97
N ALA A 195 -4.94 -5.28 5.27
CA ALA A 195 -5.63 -6.42 5.87
C ALA A 195 -4.69 -7.22 6.79
N ALA A 196 -3.44 -7.44 6.39
CA ALA A 196 -2.45 -8.11 7.24
C ALA A 196 -2.20 -7.33 8.55
N VAL A 197 -2.12 -5.99 8.48
CA VAL A 197 -2.00 -5.15 9.68
C VAL A 197 -3.27 -5.19 10.53
N ALA A 198 -4.44 -5.10 9.91
CA ALA A 198 -5.74 -5.18 10.59
C ALA A 198 -5.92 -6.52 11.32
N ASN A 199 -5.54 -7.61 10.66
CA ASN A 199 -5.63 -8.99 11.13
C ASN A 199 -4.43 -9.41 11.99
N VAL A 200 -3.81 -8.46 12.70
CA VAL A 200 -2.77 -8.73 13.70
C VAL A 200 -1.62 -9.60 13.16
N GLY A 201 -1.21 -9.28 11.93
CA GLY A 201 -0.11 -9.93 11.22
C GLY A 201 -0.51 -11.19 10.45
N GLY A 202 -1.77 -11.61 10.45
CA GLY A 202 -2.25 -12.76 9.69
C GLY A 202 -2.40 -12.46 8.20
N ALA A 203 -1.88 -13.33 7.33
CA ALA A 203 -2.09 -13.25 5.89
C ALA A 203 -3.53 -13.60 5.53
N VAL A 204 -4.12 -12.91 4.57
CA VAL A 204 -5.51 -13.12 4.13
C VAL A 204 -5.52 -13.38 2.63
N ALA A 205 -6.14 -14.49 2.21
CA ALA A 205 -6.39 -14.77 0.80
C ALA A 205 -7.67 -14.03 0.34
N PRO A 206 -7.61 -13.17 -0.69
CA PRO A 206 -8.77 -12.43 -1.16
C PRO A 206 -9.72 -13.33 -1.98
N HIS A 207 -11.03 -13.21 -1.76
CA HIS A 207 -12.05 -13.91 -2.54
C HIS A 207 -13.30 -13.05 -2.73
N VAL A 208 -14.06 -13.31 -3.79
CA VAL A 208 -15.34 -12.65 -4.12
C VAL A 208 -16.52 -13.57 -3.79
N VAL A 209 -16.36 -14.88 -3.97
CA VAL A 209 -17.40 -15.87 -3.73
C VAL A 209 -17.55 -16.08 -2.22
N SER A 210 -18.76 -15.90 -1.69
CA SER A 210 -19.09 -16.22 -0.29
C SER A 210 -19.77 -17.58 -0.14
N GLU A 211 -20.55 -17.99 -1.15
CA GLU A 211 -21.30 -19.24 -1.08
C GLU A 211 -21.66 -19.78 -2.47
N ILE A 212 -21.62 -21.10 -2.62
CA ILE A 212 -22.10 -21.82 -3.80
C ILE A 212 -23.44 -22.49 -3.46
N ARG A 213 -24.49 -22.14 -4.20
CA ARG A 213 -25.85 -22.67 -4.03
C ARG A 213 -26.31 -23.50 -5.22
N ARG A 214 -27.14 -24.50 -4.95
CA ARG A 214 -27.92 -25.21 -5.98
C ARG A 214 -29.11 -24.37 -6.45
N PRO A 215 -29.77 -24.73 -7.57
CA PRO A 215 -31.00 -24.06 -8.01
C PRO A 215 -32.15 -24.07 -6.98
N ASP A 216 -32.16 -25.05 -6.07
CA ASP A 216 -33.12 -25.14 -4.97
C ASP A 216 -32.72 -24.29 -3.74
N GLN A 217 -31.70 -23.44 -3.87
CA GLN A 217 -31.11 -22.58 -2.83
C GLN A 217 -30.38 -23.32 -1.72
N SER A 218 -30.23 -24.65 -1.79
CA SER A 218 -29.43 -25.39 -0.82
C SER A 218 -27.94 -25.02 -0.96
N VAL A 219 -27.31 -24.79 0.19
CA VAL A 219 -25.87 -24.50 0.28
C VAL A 219 -25.08 -25.75 -0.13
N VAL A 220 -24.18 -25.60 -1.09
CA VAL A 220 -23.20 -26.62 -1.46
C VAL A 220 -21.93 -26.43 -0.63
N GLU A 221 -21.48 -25.18 -0.56
CA GLU A 221 -20.22 -24.78 0.06
C GLU A 221 -20.31 -23.33 0.51
N SER A 222 -19.84 -23.04 1.72
CA SER A 222 -19.62 -21.69 2.24
C SER A 222 -18.12 -21.45 2.24
N ILE A 223 -17.69 -20.33 1.68
CA ILE A 223 -16.29 -19.96 1.57
C ILE A 223 -16.02 -18.88 2.62
N GLU A 224 -15.30 -19.28 3.65
CA GLU A 224 -14.89 -18.40 4.74
C GLU A 224 -13.51 -17.81 4.43
N THR A 225 -13.25 -16.62 4.95
CA THR A 225 -11.92 -16.02 4.85
C THR A 225 -10.91 -16.82 5.68
N GLU A 226 -9.89 -17.37 5.01
CA GLU A 226 -8.84 -18.14 5.67
C GLU A 226 -7.62 -17.28 5.99
N VAL A 227 -7.07 -17.47 7.19
CA VAL A 227 -5.76 -16.93 7.57
C VAL A 227 -4.69 -17.93 7.15
N THR A 228 -4.03 -17.66 6.03
CA THR A 228 -3.13 -18.63 5.35
C THR A 228 -1.72 -18.68 5.95
N GLY A 229 -1.45 -17.83 6.93
CA GLY A 229 -0.15 -17.77 7.59
C GLY A 229 0.03 -16.47 8.36
N ARG A 230 1.28 -16.18 8.71
CA ARG A 230 1.68 -14.95 9.40
C ARG A 230 2.65 -14.16 8.53
N VAL A 231 2.29 -12.91 8.25
CA VAL A 231 3.09 -11.92 7.54
C VAL A 231 4.11 -11.26 8.46
N VAL A 232 3.67 -10.91 9.67
CA VAL A 232 4.48 -10.31 10.74
C VAL A 232 4.01 -10.77 12.12
N GLU A 233 4.89 -10.64 13.10
CA GLU A 233 4.58 -10.88 14.50
C GLU A 233 3.48 -9.94 15.02
N GLN A 234 2.78 -10.42 16.05
CA GLN A 234 1.60 -9.75 16.57
C GLN A 234 1.91 -8.36 17.12
N ASP A 235 3.02 -8.20 17.83
CA ASP A 235 3.46 -6.94 18.38
C ASP A 235 3.85 -5.92 17.30
N VAL A 236 4.50 -6.38 16.22
CA VAL A 236 4.77 -5.58 15.02
C VAL A 236 3.48 -5.06 14.41
N ALA A 237 2.50 -5.94 14.17
CA ALA A 237 1.20 -5.54 13.63
C ALA A 237 0.48 -4.52 14.52
N LEU A 238 0.49 -4.72 15.84
CA LEU A 238 -0.12 -3.78 16.81
C LEU A 238 0.60 -2.42 16.82
N ALA A 239 1.92 -2.39 16.72
CA ALA A 239 2.70 -1.16 16.60
C ALA A 239 2.36 -0.41 15.30
N LEU A 240 2.20 -1.13 14.18
CA LEU A 240 1.75 -0.56 12.91
C LEU A 240 0.32 -0.01 13.00
N GLN A 241 -0.60 -0.72 13.65
CA GLN A 241 -1.95 -0.22 13.88
C GLN A 241 -1.95 1.08 14.68
N ALA A 242 -1.17 1.15 15.77
CA ALA A 242 -1.02 2.37 16.58
C ALA A 242 -0.48 3.52 15.73
N ALA A 243 0.57 3.27 14.95
CA ALA A 243 1.17 4.26 14.07
C ALA A 243 0.21 4.77 12.98
N MET A 244 -0.57 3.88 12.38
CA MET A 244 -1.59 4.21 11.38
C MET A 244 -2.78 4.98 11.98
N ARG A 245 -3.17 4.69 13.22
CA ARG A 245 -4.17 5.49 13.98
C ARG A 245 -3.63 6.88 14.29
N THR A 246 -2.37 7.00 14.71
CA THR A 246 -1.72 8.30 14.93
C THR A 246 -1.65 9.12 13.64
N ALA A 247 -1.45 8.49 12.48
CA ALA A 247 -1.52 9.17 11.18
C ALA A 247 -2.91 9.78 10.88
N VAL A 248 -3.98 9.13 11.36
CA VAL A 248 -5.35 9.66 11.30
C VAL A 248 -5.60 10.70 12.40
N ARG A 249 -5.03 10.55 13.59
CA ARG A 249 -5.21 11.51 14.69
C ARG A 249 -4.50 12.85 14.43
N ASP A 250 -3.22 12.79 14.09
CA ASP A 250 -2.34 13.97 14.05
C ASP A 250 -1.51 14.08 12.76
N GLY A 251 -1.59 13.10 11.87
CA GLY A 251 -0.72 12.98 10.71
C GLY A 251 -1.36 13.29 9.37
N THR A 252 -0.78 12.68 8.32
CA THR A 252 -1.15 12.95 6.93
C THR A 252 -2.52 12.41 6.53
N ALA A 253 -3.14 11.54 7.34
CA ALA A 253 -4.44 10.91 7.08
C ALA A 253 -5.59 11.54 7.89
N ARG A 254 -5.39 12.72 8.48
CA ARG A 254 -6.37 13.38 9.36
C ARG A 254 -7.79 13.54 8.81
N GLY A 255 -7.95 13.60 7.49
CA GLY A 255 -9.27 13.64 6.87
C GLY A 255 -10.12 12.38 7.09
N LEU A 256 -9.53 11.28 7.59
CA LEU A 256 -10.23 10.04 7.95
C LEU A 256 -10.65 9.95 9.43
N GLN A 257 -10.57 11.05 10.18
CA GLN A 257 -11.24 11.12 11.49
C GLN A 257 -12.76 11.11 11.28
N ILE A 258 -13.40 9.99 11.63
CA ILE A 258 -14.85 9.82 11.54
C ILE A 258 -15.35 9.47 12.93
N ASP A 259 -16.34 10.24 13.42
CA ASP A 259 -16.91 10.00 14.74
C ASP A 259 -17.61 8.63 14.77
N GLY A 260 -17.31 7.83 15.79
CA GLY A 260 -17.91 6.51 15.98
C GLY A 260 -17.20 5.35 15.27
N ILE A 261 -16.10 5.60 14.56
CA ILE A 261 -15.30 4.56 13.88
C ILE A 261 -13.83 4.70 14.30
N ASP A 262 -13.16 3.59 14.61
CA ASP A 262 -11.71 3.53 14.77
C ASP A 262 -11.07 3.30 13.39
N VAL A 263 -10.24 4.25 12.94
CA VAL A 263 -9.60 4.22 11.63
C VAL A 263 -8.09 4.35 11.77
N GLY A 264 -7.36 3.40 11.19
CA GLY A 264 -5.93 3.51 10.95
C GLY A 264 -5.65 3.60 9.46
N ALA A 265 -4.82 4.56 9.02
CA ALA A 265 -4.55 4.73 7.60
C ALA A 265 -3.16 5.26 7.29
N LYS A 266 -2.71 5.01 6.06
CA LYS A 266 -1.49 5.59 5.48
C LYS A 266 -1.78 6.16 4.11
N THR A 267 -1.45 7.44 3.92
CA THR A 267 -1.54 8.08 2.61
C THR A 267 -0.27 7.86 1.77
N GLY A 268 -0.44 7.87 0.46
CA GLY A 268 0.63 7.86 -0.54
C GLY A 268 0.39 8.89 -1.63
N THR A 269 1.49 9.44 -2.14
CA THR A 269 1.50 10.26 -3.35
C THR A 269 2.69 9.78 -4.17
N ALA A 270 2.45 9.26 -5.37
CA ALA A 270 3.50 8.78 -6.26
C ALA A 270 3.55 9.65 -7.53
N GLN A 271 4.68 10.30 -7.74
CA GLN A 271 4.90 11.18 -8.90
C GLN A 271 5.31 10.33 -10.11
N LEU A 272 4.84 10.69 -11.30
CA LEU A 272 5.16 9.97 -12.55
C LEU A 272 6.40 10.51 -13.29
N GLY A 273 7.13 11.45 -12.67
CA GLY A 273 8.33 12.09 -13.22
C GLY A 273 8.48 13.54 -12.76
N GLU A 274 9.58 14.19 -13.16
CA GLU A 274 9.85 15.61 -12.83
C GLU A 274 8.93 16.59 -13.62
N ASP A 275 8.47 16.20 -14.82
CA ASP A 275 7.72 17.07 -15.76
C ASP A 275 6.21 16.77 -15.85
N THR A 276 5.69 15.77 -15.13
CA THR A 276 4.26 15.42 -15.19
C THR A 276 3.49 16.09 -14.05
N ALA A 277 2.53 16.94 -14.38
CA ALA A 277 1.69 17.66 -13.42
C ALA A 277 0.73 16.79 -12.57
N GLY A 278 0.79 15.46 -12.71
CA GLY A 278 -0.07 14.51 -12.01
C GLY A 278 0.70 13.57 -11.10
N ALA A 279 0.09 13.21 -9.97
CA ALA A 279 0.59 12.18 -9.07
C ALA A 279 -0.54 11.20 -8.75
N HIS A 280 -0.23 9.91 -8.68
CA HIS A 280 -1.16 8.92 -8.15
C HIS A 280 -1.45 9.25 -6.69
N ALA A 281 -2.73 9.30 -6.34
CA ALA A 281 -3.17 9.53 -4.97
C ALA A 281 -3.59 8.20 -4.36
N TRP A 282 -3.04 7.91 -3.19
CA TRP A 282 -3.26 6.65 -2.48
C TRP A 282 -3.69 6.89 -1.04
N VAL A 283 -4.58 6.03 -0.54
CA VAL A 283 -4.70 5.76 0.89
C VAL A 283 -4.99 4.27 1.09
N ILE A 284 -4.33 3.68 2.07
CA ILE A 284 -4.63 2.33 2.55
C ILE A 284 -5.00 2.42 4.03
N GLY A 285 -5.79 1.48 4.53
CA GLY A 285 -6.13 1.49 5.93
C GLY A 285 -7.07 0.38 6.34
N PHE A 286 -7.46 0.46 7.60
CA PHE A 286 -8.46 -0.39 8.21
C PHE A 286 -9.44 0.45 9.01
N ALA A 287 -10.64 -0.08 9.21
CA ALA A 287 -11.68 0.55 10.00
C ALA A 287 -12.45 -0.51 10.80
N GLY A 288 -13.04 -0.09 11.93
CA GLY A 288 -13.90 -0.93 12.75
C GLY A 288 -14.60 -0.14 13.85
N GLU A 289 -15.44 -0.83 14.62
CA GLU A 289 -16.02 -0.25 15.82
C GLU A 289 -14.94 0.03 16.89
N PRO A 290 -14.95 1.21 17.54
CA PRO A 290 -13.98 1.53 18.58
C PRO A 290 -13.93 0.48 19.70
N GLY A 291 -12.75 -0.08 19.94
CA GLY A 291 -12.52 -1.10 20.96
C GLY A 291 -12.65 -2.54 20.47
N PHE A 292 -12.98 -2.75 19.19
CA PHE A 292 -13.04 -4.06 18.55
C PHE A 292 -11.96 -4.22 17.49
N ALA A 293 -11.78 -5.46 17.00
CA ALA A 293 -10.92 -5.71 15.85
C ALA A 293 -11.50 -5.01 14.60
N PRO A 294 -10.66 -4.43 13.73
CA PRO A 294 -11.13 -3.87 12.47
C PRO A 294 -11.83 -4.94 11.62
N ASP A 295 -12.98 -4.60 11.05
CA ASP A 295 -13.78 -5.46 10.18
C ASP A 295 -13.67 -5.07 8.69
N ILE A 296 -13.02 -3.94 8.40
CA ILE A 296 -12.75 -3.48 7.03
C ILE A 296 -11.25 -3.23 6.86
N ALA A 297 -10.69 -3.71 5.75
CA ALA A 297 -9.43 -3.24 5.20
C ALA A 297 -9.67 -2.66 3.79
N PHE A 298 -9.00 -1.57 3.45
CA PHE A 298 -9.26 -0.86 2.20
C PHE A 298 -7.99 -0.29 1.57
N ALA A 299 -8.06 -0.13 0.25
CA ALA A 299 -7.14 0.69 -0.53
C ALA A 299 -7.93 1.53 -1.53
N VAL A 300 -7.65 2.82 -1.56
CA VAL A 300 -8.18 3.75 -2.56
C VAL A 300 -7.01 4.30 -3.35
N HIS A 301 -7.07 4.09 -4.66
CA HIS A 301 -6.13 4.62 -5.63
C HIS A 301 -6.88 5.52 -6.63
N VAL A 302 -6.31 6.69 -6.89
CA VAL A 302 -6.77 7.59 -7.95
C VAL A 302 -5.61 7.85 -8.89
N GLU A 303 -5.80 7.46 -10.16
CA GLU A 303 -4.82 7.64 -11.22
C GLU A 303 -4.46 9.12 -11.41
N ALA A 304 -3.19 9.38 -11.71
CA ALA A 304 -2.69 10.73 -11.95
C ALA A 304 -3.46 11.43 -13.07
N ASP A 305 -4.05 12.58 -12.76
CA ASP A 305 -4.72 13.44 -13.73
C ASP A 305 -3.93 14.75 -13.86
N SER A 306 -3.27 14.95 -15.01
CA SER A 306 -2.47 16.14 -15.28
C SER A 306 -3.29 17.44 -15.36
N THR A 307 -4.61 17.33 -15.49
CA THR A 307 -5.53 18.47 -15.45
C THR A 307 -5.91 18.89 -14.02
N ARG A 308 -5.57 18.08 -13.02
CA ARG A 308 -5.87 18.29 -11.59
C ARG A 308 -4.59 18.54 -10.79
N PRO A 309 -4.06 19.78 -10.81
CA PRO A 309 -2.85 20.10 -10.05
C PRO A 309 -3.08 19.90 -8.55
N GLY A 310 -2.09 19.34 -7.86
CA GLY A 310 -2.14 19.12 -6.41
C GLY A 310 -2.88 17.86 -5.96
N GLN A 311 -3.18 16.95 -6.89
CA GLN A 311 -3.63 15.60 -6.57
C GLN A 311 -2.65 14.92 -5.60
N SER A 312 -3.18 14.34 -4.53
CA SER A 312 -2.40 13.69 -3.48
C SER A 312 -3.26 12.76 -2.64
N GLY A 313 -2.64 11.81 -1.94
CA GLY A 313 -3.37 10.90 -1.05
C GLY A 313 -4.28 11.62 -0.05
N SER A 314 -3.79 12.68 0.59
CA SER A 314 -4.56 13.42 1.61
C SER A 314 -5.68 14.31 1.05
N ARG A 315 -5.54 14.85 -0.16
CA ARG A 315 -6.53 15.75 -0.77
C ARG A 315 -7.52 15.05 -1.69
N THR A 316 -7.17 13.87 -2.20
CA THR A 316 -7.94 13.19 -3.24
C THR A 316 -8.41 11.81 -2.79
N ALA A 317 -7.51 10.94 -2.32
CA ALA A 317 -7.88 9.57 -1.96
C ALA A 317 -8.56 9.48 -0.59
N VAL A 318 -8.12 10.30 0.39
CA VAL A 318 -8.70 10.35 1.74
C VAL A 318 -10.18 10.75 1.75
N PRO A 319 -10.64 11.80 1.04
CA PRO A 319 -12.08 12.10 0.98
C PRO A 319 -12.92 10.94 0.41
N ILE A 320 -12.44 10.27 -0.64
CA ILE A 320 -13.15 9.10 -1.21
C ILE A 320 -13.24 7.96 -0.20
N ALA A 321 -12.14 7.66 0.51
CA ALA A 321 -12.16 6.66 1.57
C ALA A 321 -13.08 7.06 2.73
N ARG A 322 -13.16 8.35 3.09
CA ARG A 322 -14.09 8.85 4.11
C ARG A 322 -15.53 8.61 3.72
N ASP A 323 -15.90 8.94 2.48
CA ASP A 323 -17.25 8.76 1.96
C ASP A 323 -17.62 7.27 1.94
N LEU A 324 -16.70 6.41 1.47
CA LEU A 324 -16.87 4.96 1.49
C LEU A 324 -17.15 4.43 2.89
N LEU A 325 -16.33 4.80 3.89
CA LEU A 325 -16.49 4.33 5.26
C LEU A 325 -17.78 4.88 5.89
N THR A 326 -18.11 6.15 5.66
CA THR A 326 -19.33 6.78 6.16
C THR A 326 -20.57 6.05 5.64
N GLU A 327 -20.60 5.67 4.36
CA GLU A 327 -21.67 4.87 3.77
C GLU A 327 -21.72 3.45 4.37
N LEU A 328 -20.58 2.76 4.45
CA LEU A 328 -20.53 1.36 4.94
C LEU A 328 -21.00 1.22 6.39
N TYR A 329 -20.73 2.21 7.24
CA TYR A 329 -21.20 2.22 8.63
C TYR A 329 -22.54 2.97 8.83
N GLY A 330 -23.20 3.41 7.76
CA GLY A 330 -24.52 4.05 7.82
C GLY A 330 -24.54 5.40 8.55
N LEU A 331 -23.46 6.19 8.40
CA LEU A 331 -23.28 7.51 9.01
C LEU A 331 -23.62 8.69 8.07
N SER A 332 -24.14 8.38 6.87
CA SER A 332 -24.53 9.31 5.81
C SER A 332 -25.87 10.01 6.06
#